data_AF-A0A100WB86-F1
#
_entry.id   AF-A0A100WB86-F1
#
_cell.length_a   1.000
_cell.length_b   1.000
_cell.length_c   1.000
_cell.angle_alpha   90.00
_cell.angle_beta   90.00
_cell.angle_gamma   90.00
#
_symmetry.space_group_name_H-M   'P 1'
#
loop_
_entity.id
_entity.type
_entity.pdbx_description
1 polymer ?
#
loop_
_entity_poly.entity_id
_entity_poly.type
_entity_poly.pdbx_seq_one_letter_code
_entity_poly.pdbx_strand_id
1 'polypeptide(L)'
;MSVSGQPRRLSRQQVEALTAVAAGRVQYGAEYPRMARRHGTAVCPVFLIDGHGVYGGQHATFSRLSELGFIVERVDLLPTKTVPAQTKTYGTVSGSMTRDLPEHQAPADDGWQAAVELTAAGRAALEFAAQTETL
;
A
#
# COMPACT_ATOMS: atom_id res chain seq x y z
N MET A 1 20.28 0.92 28.53
CA MET A 1 20.22 2.07 27.61
C MET A 1 18.75 2.38 27.35
N SER A 2 18.18 3.32 28.09
CA SER A 2 16.76 3.69 27.97
C SER A 2 16.62 4.71 26.84
N VAL A 3 16.02 4.31 25.72
CA VAL A 3 15.59 5.25 24.69
C VAL A 3 14.24 5.80 25.11
N SER A 4 14.25 6.76 26.03
CA SER A 4 13.06 7.58 26.34
C SER A 4 12.90 8.63 25.23
N GLY A 5 12.50 8.19 24.05
CA GLY A 5 11.98 9.08 23.02
C GLY A 5 10.50 9.29 23.28
N GLN A 6 10.08 10.51 23.62
CA GLN A 6 8.66 10.85 23.58
C GLN A 6 8.09 10.45 22.21
N PRO A 7 6.90 9.81 22.15
CA PRO A 7 6.28 9.49 20.88
C PRO A 7 6.12 10.79 20.08
N ARG A 8 6.73 10.84 18.89
CA ARG A 8 6.69 12.03 18.01
C ARG A 8 5.22 12.31 17.69
N ARG A 9 4.75 13.51 18.05
CA ARG A 9 3.37 13.94 17.77
C ARG A 9 3.08 13.80 16.28
N LEU A 10 1.99 13.09 15.96
CA LEU A 10 1.51 12.93 14.59
C LEU A 10 1.10 14.28 14.01
N SER A 11 1.34 14.48 12.71
CA SER A 11 0.79 15.63 12.01
C SER A 11 -0.71 15.45 11.82
N ARG A 12 -1.44 16.55 11.60
CA ARG A 12 -2.88 16.51 11.30
C ARG A 12 -3.20 15.59 10.12
N GLN A 13 -2.42 15.65 9.05
CA GLN A 13 -2.60 14.78 7.88
C GLN A 13 -2.39 13.29 8.22
N GLN A 14 -1.46 12.96 9.12
CA GLN A 14 -1.26 11.59 9.59
C GLN A 14 -2.44 11.10 10.42
N VAL A 15 -3.01 11.94 11.28
CA VAL A 15 -4.21 11.61 12.07
C VAL A 15 -5.41 11.38 11.16
N GLU A 16 -5.64 12.27 10.17
CA GLU A 16 -6.70 12.11 9.17
C GLU A 16 -6.53 10.81 8.36
N ALA A 17 -5.30 10.50 7.94
CA ALA A 17 -5.01 9.26 7.22
C ALA A 17 -5.25 8.00 8.07
N LEU A 18 -4.76 7.97 9.32
CA LEU A 18 -5.02 6.86 10.24
C LEU A 18 -6.51 6.70 10.55
N THR A 19 -7.26 7.79 10.62
CA THR A 19 -8.71 7.79 10.82
C THR A 19 -9.43 7.17 9.62
N ALA A 20 -9.00 7.49 8.39
CA ALA A 20 -9.55 6.86 7.18
C ALA A 20 -9.27 5.36 7.12
N VAL A 21 -8.08 4.93 7.55
CA VAL A 21 -7.72 3.50 7.66
C VAL A 21 -8.57 2.81 8.74
N ALA A 22 -8.74 3.43 9.91
CA ALA A 22 -9.58 2.91 10.99
C ALA A 22 -11.03 2.69 10.53
N ALA A 23 -11.53 3.54 9.64
CA ALA A 23 -12.86 3.44 9.04
C ALA A 23 -12.95 2.39 7.91
N GLY A 24 -11.87 1.68 7.56
CA GLY A 24 -11.86 0.68 6.50
C GLY A 24 -12.00 1.26 5.09
N ARG A 25 -11.75 2.56 4.91
CA ARG A 25 -11.93 3.26 3.63
C ARG A 25 -10.72 3.16 2.69
N VAL A 26 -9.59 2.68 3.21
CA VAL A 26 -8.31 2.73 2.51
C VAL A 26 -7.94 1.35 1.96
N GLN A 27 -7.53 1.34 0.70
CA GLN A 27 -7.04 0.16 0.01
C GLN A 27 -5.67 0.45 -0.63
N TYR A 28 -4.94 -0.59 -0.99
CA TYR A 28 -3.69 -0.51 -1.75
C TYR A 28 -3.75 -1.45 -2.93
N GLY A 29 -3.46 -0.97 -4.13
CA GLY A 29 -3.47 -1.82 -5.33
C GLY A 29 -3.75 -1.06 -6.61
N ALA A 30 -4.43 -1.73 -7.55
CA ALA A 30 -4.70 -1.17 -8.86
C ALA A 30 -5.75 -0.05 -8.80
N GLU A 31 -5.41 1.17 -9.21
CA GLU A 31 -6.38 2.28 -9.32
C GLU A 31 -7.47 1.99 -10.37
N TYR A 32 -7.08 1.37 -11.49
CA TYR A 32 -7.98 1.02 -12.58
C TYR A 32 -8.11 -0.50 -12.73
N PRO A 33 -8.82 -1.19 -11.83
CA PRO A 33 -8.82 -2.65 -11.77
C PRO A 33 -9.42 -3.28 -13.04
N ARG A 34 -10.40 -2.63 -13.67
CA ARG A 34 -10.97 -3.10 -14.95
C ARG A 34 -9.96 -3.05 -16.09
N MET A 35 -9.15 -1.99 -16.15
CA MET A 35 -8.12 -1.85 -17.17
C MET A 35 -6.99 -2.87 -16.94
N ALA A 36 -6.59 -3.05 -15.69
CA ALA A 36 -5.59 -4.03 -15.28
C ALA A 36 -5.98 -5.45 -15.73
N ARG A 37 -7.20 -5.89 -15.41
CA ARG A 37 -7.74 -7.20 -15.85
C ARG A 37 -7.80 -7.36 -17.36
N ARG A 38 -8.11 -6.28 -18.09
CA ARG A 38 -8.26 -6.34 -19.55
C ARG A 38 -6.94 -6.46 -20.28
N HIS A 39 -5.90 -5.78 -19.80
CA HIS A 39 -4.64 -5.64 -20.53
C HIS A 39 -3.48 -6.42 -19.90
N GLY A 40 -3.67 -6.99 -18.70
CA GLY A 40 -2.60 -7.66 -17.95
C GLY A 40 -1.43 -6.70 -17.63
N THR A 41 -1.70 -5.39 -17.63
CA THR A 41 -0.67 -4.37 -17.46
C THR A 41 -0.21 -4.36 -16.01
N ALA A 42 1.11 -4.32 -15.81
CA ALA A 42 1.68 -4.05 -14.49
C ALA A 42 1.18 -2.69 -14.00
N VAL A 43 0.28 -2.71 -13.02
CA VAL A 43 -0.20 -1.50 -12.37
C VAL A 43 0.80 -1.15 -11.28
N CYS A 44 1.30 0.08 -11.28
CA CYS A 44 1.99 0.60 -10.10
C CYS A 44 0.93 0.72 -9.00
N PRO A 45 0.99 -0.09 -7.93
CA PRO A 45 -0.01 -0.04 -6.90
C PRO A 45 0.05 1.31 -6.18
N VAL A 46 -1.13 1.86 -5.88
CA VAL A 46 -1.27 3.12 -5.16
C VAL A 46 -2.20 2.93 -3.97
N PHE A 47 -2.12 3.83 -3.00
CA PHE A 47 -3.16 3.95 -2.00
C PHE A 47 -4.42 4.51 -2.63
N LEU A 48 -5.56 4.00 -2.18
CA LEU A 48 -6.89 4.38 -2.63
C LEU A 48 -7.70 4.78 -1.40
N ILE A 49 -8.46 5.87 -1.49
CA ILE A 49 -9.51 6.22 -0.53
C ILE A 49 -10.84 6.12 -1.26
N ASP A 50 -11.73 5.26 -0.78
CA ASP A 50 -13.04 4.99 -1.41
C ASP A 50 -12.93 4.68 -2.92
N GLY A 51 -11.86 3.98 -3.31
CA GLY A 51 -11.59 3.61 -4.71
C GLY A 51 -10.89 4.67 -5.56
N HIS A 52 -10.54 5.83 -5.00
CA HIS A 52 -9.83 6.90 -5.72
C HIS A 52 -8.34 6.94 -5.37
N GLY A 53 -7.48 6.98 -6.39
CA GLY A 53 -6.04 7.15 -6.23
C GLY A 53 -5.67 8.40 -5.44
N VAL A 54 -4.81 8.23 -4.43
CA VAL A 54 -4.20 9.37 -3.74
C VAL A 54 -2.77 9.58 -4.20
N TYR A 55 -2.42 10.84 -4.43
CA TYR A 55 -1.17 11.26 -5.06
C TYR A 55 -0.45 12.33 -4.25
N GLY A 56 0.82 12.58 -4.60
CA GLY A 56 1.62 13.64 -3.99
C GLY A 56 1.72 13.52 -2.47
N GLY A 57 1.40 14.60 -1.76
CA GLY A 57 1.51 14.66 -0.29
C GLY A 57 0.65 13.63 0.45
N GLN A 58 -0.51 13.25 -0.09
CA GLN A 58 -1.34 12.20 0.50
C GLN A 58 -0.67 10.83 0.37
N HIS A 59 -0.16 10.50 -0.83
CA HIS A 59 0.60 9.28 -1.05
C HIS A 59 1.80 9.19 -0.10
N ALA A 60 2.60 10.26 -0.01
CA ALA A 60 3.75 10.33 0.89
C ALA A 60 3.36 10.11 2.36
N THR A 61 2.18 10.58 2.76
CA THR A 61 1.67 10.37 4.12
C THR A 61 1.39 8.89 4.39
N PHE A 62 0.66 8.21 3.51
CA PHE A 62 0.38 6.78 3.68
C PHE A 62 1.65 5.93 3.61
N SER A 63 2.53 6.18 2.65
CA SER A 63 3.83 5.50 2.57
C SER A 63 4.62 5.69 3.85
N ARG A 64 4.63 6.89 4.43
CA ARG A 64 5.30 7.14 5.70
C ARG A 64 4.66 6.39 6.87
N LEU A 65 3.32 6.28 6.91
CA LEU A 65 2.64 5.50 7.95
C LEU A 65 2.94 4.00 7.84
N SER A 66 3.06 3.49 6.62
CA SER A 66 3.46 2.10 6.34
C SER A 66 4.89 1.83 6.77
N GLU A 67 5.84 2.71 6.39
CA GLU A 67 7.24 2.66 6.85
C GLU A 67 7.40 2.69 8.37
N LEU A 68 6.53 3.43 9.06
CA LEU A 68 6.50 3.51 10.51
C LEU A 68 5.85 2.29 11.17
N GLY A 69 5.28 1.38 10.39
CA GLY A 69 4.57 0.20 10.88
C GLY A 69 3.24 0.54 11.58
N PHE A 70 2.63 1.69 11.27
CA PHE A 70 1.32 2.06 11.80
C PHE A 70 0.16 1.48 11.00
N ILE A 71 0.39 1.20 9.73
CA ILE A 71 -0.56 0.54 8.84
C ILE A 71 0.12 -0.66 8.18
N VAL A 72 -0.70 -1.58 7.67
CA VAL A 72 -0.24 -2.71 6.88
C VAL A 72 -1.14 -2.88 5.67
N GLU A 73 -0.55 -2.99 4.48
CA GLU A 73 -1.28 -3.38 3.27
C GLU A 73 -1.43 -4.91 3.28
N ARG A 74 -2.66 -5.42 3.39
CA ARG A 74 -2.96 -6.86 3.53
C ARG A 74 -2.84 -7.64 2.22
N VAL A 75 -1.74 -7.42 1.50
CA VAL A 75 -1.39 -8.14 0.27
C VAL A 75 -1.22 -9.63 0.56
N ASP A 76 -0.84 -9.99 1.80
CA ASP A 76 -0.76 -11.37 2.31
C ASP A 76 -2.09 -12.13 2.23
N LEU A 77 -3.23 -11.43 2.25
CA LEU A 77 -4.55 -12.04 2.19
C LEU A 77 -5.09 -12.21 0.77
N LEU A 78 -4.38 -11.73 -0.24
CA LEU A 78 -4.83 -11.88 -1.62
C LEU A 78 -4.71 -13.33 -2.07
N PRO A 79 -5.75 -13.89 -2.73
CA PRO A 79 -5.60 -15.16 -3.42
C PRO A 79 -4.44 -15.08 -4.42
N THR A 80 -3.58 -16.09 -4.44
CA THR A 80 -2.42 -16.14 -5.34
C THR A 80 -2.58 -17.22 -6.41
N LYS A 81 -1.86 -17.03 -7.51
CA LYS A 81 -1.63 -18.02 -8.56
C LYS A 81 -0.14 -18.25 -8.74
N THR A 82 0.23 -19.48 -9.09
CA THR A 82 1.58 -19.78 -9.57
C THR A 82 1.75 -19.23 -10.97
N VAL A 83 2.75 -18.39 -11.17
CA VAL A 83 3.19 -17.93 -12.48
C VAL A 83 4.39 -18.78 -12.88
N PRO A 84 4.30 -19.58 -13.97
CA PRO A 84 5.40 -20.45 -14.38
C PRO A 84 6.62 -19.64 -14.82
N ALA A 85 7.79 -20.28 -14.81
CA ALA A 85 9.01 -19.70 -15.34
C ALA A 85 8.82 -19.32 -16.83
N GLN A 86 9.32 -18.15 -17.22
CA GLN A 86 9.15 -17.60 -18.56
C GLN A 86 10.36 -16.76 -18.98
N THR A 87 10.73 -16.86 -20.25
CA THR A 87 11.71 -15.96 -20.85
C THR A 87 10.97 -14.83 -21.55
N LYS A 88 11.20 -13.58 -21.11
CA LYS A 88 10.58 -12.39 -21.72
C LYS A 88 11.62 -11.54 -22.43
N THR A 89 11.30 -11.15 -23.66
CA THR A 89 12.05 -10.15 -24.41
C THR A 89 11.33 -8.82 -24.36
N TYR A 90 12.03 -7.80 -23.90
CA TYR A 90 11.58 -6.42 -23.77
C TYR A 90 12.22 -5.59 -24.87
N GLY A 91 11.41 -4.84 -25.62
CA GLY A 91 11.91 -3.78 -26.49
C GLY A 91 12.24 -2.54 -25.65
N THR A 92 13.45 -2.04 -25.78
CA THR A 92 13.88 -0.74 -25.26
C THR A 92 14.20 0.18 -26.42
N VAL A 93 14.27 1.49 -26.17
CA VAL A 93 14.66 2.47 -27.19
C VAL A 93 16.07 2.18 -27.76
N SER A 94 16.92 1.49 -27.00
CA SER A 94 18.30 1.13 -27.37
C SER A 94 18.47 -0.29 -27.94
N GLY A 95 17.40 -1.10 -28.05
CA GLY A 95 17.50 -2.47 -28.55
C GLY A 95 16.50 -3.42 -27.88
N SER A 96 16.80 -4.71 -27.84
CA SER A 96 15.99 -5.71 -27.14
C SER A 96 16.77 -6.32 -25.98
N MET A 97 16.14 -6.43 -24.82
CA MET A 97 16.68 -7.12 -23.65
C MET A 97 15.86 -8.38 -23.37
N THR A 98 16.52 -9.53 -23.27
CA THR A 98 15.87 -10.78 -22.83
C THR A 98 16.18 -11.03 -21.36
N ARG A 99 15.16 -11.45 -20.60
CA ARG A 99 15.29 -11.81 -19.18
C ARG A 99 14.50 -13.07 -18.89
N ASP A 100 15.15 -13.98 -18.16
CA ASP A 100 14.48 -15.14 -17.58
C ASP A 100 13.83 -14.73 -16.25
N LEU A 101 12.53 -14.98 -16.18
CA LEU A 101 11.73 -14.79 -14.98
C LEU A 101 11.49 -16.18 -14.38
N PRO A 102 11.97 -16.45 -13.16
CA PRO A 102 11.69 -17.72 -12.50
C PRO A 102 10.20 -17.85 -12.18
N GLU A 103 9.79 -19.09 -11.90
CA GLU A 103 8.49 -19.35 -11.32
C GLU A 103 8.32 -18.57 -10.01
N HIS A 104 7.14 -17.97 -9.80
CA HIS A 104 6.84 -17.19 -8.60
C HIS A 104 5.34 -17.16 -8.32
N GLN A 105 4.97 -16.78 -7.10
CA GLN A 105 3.58 -16.48 -6.74
C GLN A 105 3.25 -15.04 -7.09
N ALA A 106 2.05 -14.81 -7.61
CA ALA A 106 1.49 -13.48 -7.86
C ALA A 106 0.01 -13.45 -7.47
N PRO A 107 -0.59 -12.26 -7.22
CA PRO A 107 -2.03 -12.15 -7.05
C PRO A 107 -2.78 -12.79 -8.21
N ALA A 108 -3.84 -13.52 -7.89
CA ALA A 108 -4.64 -14.24 -8.89
C ALA A 108 -5.38 -13.27 -9.82
N ASP A 109 -5.93 -12.19 -9.26
CA ASP A 109 -6.59 -11.10 -9.97
C ASP A 109 -5.59 -10.00 -10.33
N ASP A 110 -5.47 -9.67 -11.62
CA ASP A 110 -4.57 -8.60 -12.08
C ASP A 110 -5.08 -7.20 -11.67
N GLY A 111 -6.38 -7.07 -11.36
CA GLY A 111 -7.00 -5.86 -10.81
C GLY A 111 -7.11 -5.85 -9.29
N TRP A 112 -6.21 -6.54 -8.59
CA TRP A 112 -6.26 -6.69 -7.14
C TRP A 112 -6.20 -5.34 -6.40
N GLN A 113 -6.90 -5.32 -5.26
CA GLN A 113 -6.87 -4.26 -4.26
C GLN A 113 -6.88 -4.93 -2.89
N ALA A 114 -5.86 -4.66 -2.08
CA ALA A 114 -5.75 -5.15 -0.71
C ALA A 114 -6.34 -4.13 0.26
N ALA A 115 -6.97 -4.61 1.34
CA ALA A 115 -7.35 -3.74 2.45
C ALA A 115 -6.08 -3.19 3.13
N VAL A 116 -6.16 -1.95 3.60
CA VAL A 116 -5.16 -1.38 4.50
C VAL A 116 -5.73 -1.36 5.91
N GLU A 117 -4.99 -1.89 6.87
CA GLU A 117 -5.44 -2.04 8.25
C GLU A 117 -4.50 -1.33 9.22
N LEU A 118 -5.05 -0.89 10.36
CA LEU A 118 -4.23 -0.40 11.46
C LEU A 118 -3.51 -1.55 12.17
N THR A 119 -2.21 -1.37 12.39
CA THR A 119 -1.46 -2.23 13.30
C THR A 119 -1.82 -1.88 14.76
N ALA A 120 -1.32 -2.67 15.71
CA ALA A 120 -1.44 -2.31 17.13
C ALA A 120 -0.76 -0.96 17.44
N ALA A 121 0.39 -0.70 16.83
CA ALA A 121 1.12 0.56 16.98
C ALA A 121 0.34 1.74 16.37
N GLY A 122 -0.26 1.56 15.20
CA GLY A 122 -1.09 2.61 14.57
C GLY A 122 -2.34 2.94 15.38
N ARG A 123 -3.00 1.93 15.96
CA ARG A 123 -4.14 2.13 16.88
C ARG A 123 -3.75 2.96 18.10
N ALA A 124 -2.68 2.56 18.79
CA ALA A 124 -2.18 3.29 19.95
C ALA A 124 -1.77 4.73 19.60
N ALA A 125 -1.15 4.95 18.44
CA ALA A 125 -0.76 6.28 17.98
C ALA A 125 -1.96 7.19 17.69
N LEU A 126 -3.03 6.64 17.09
CA LEU A 126 -4.28 7.36 16.84
C LEU A 126 -5.00 7.72 18.14
N GLU A 127 -5.10 6.79 19.08
CA GLU A 127 -5.70 7.02 20.40
C GLU A 127 -4.96 8.11 21.20
N PHE A 128 -3.63 8.08 21.18
CA PHE A 128 -2.81 9.11 21.83
C PHE A 128 -3.04 10.51 21.23
N ALA A 129 -3.20 10.59 19.90
CA ALA A 129 -3.50 11.85 19.23
C ALA A 129 -4.87 12.41 19.65
N ALA A 130 -5.91 11.57 19.74
CA ALA A 130 -7.25 11.97 20.16
C ALA A 130 -7.28 12.51 21.61
N GLN A 131 -6.53 11.89 22.51
CA GLN A 131 -6.41 12.33 23.90
C GLN A 131 -5.73 13.72 24.02
N THR A 132 -4.78 14.01 23.13
CA THR A 132 -4.03 15.27 23.13
C THR A 132 -4.84 16.46 22.58
N GLU A 133 -5.91 16.21 21.80
CA GLU A 133 -6.82 17.27 21.32
C GLU A 133 -7.90 17.67 22.35
N THR A 134 -8.04 16.89 23.43
CA THR A 134 -9.07 17.11 24.46
C THR A 134 -8.55 17.92 25.67
N LEU A 135 -7.26 18.26 25.70
CA LEU A 135 -6.58 19.03 26.76
C LEU A 135 -6.13 20.41 26.25
#